data_AF-A0A9Q1BVV5-F1
#
_entry.id   AF-A0A9Q1BVV5-F1
#
_cell.length_a   1.000
_cell.length_b   1.000
_cell.length_c   1.000
_cell.angle_alpha   90.00
_cell.angle_beta   90.00
_cell.angle_gamma   90.00
#
_symmetry.space_group_name_H-M   'P 1'
#
loop_
_entity.id
_entity.type
_entity.pdbx_description
1 polymer ?
#
loop_
_entity_poly.entity_id
_entity_poly.type
_entity_poly.pdbx_seq_one_letter_code
_entity_poly.pdbx_strand_id
1 'polypeptide(L)'
;MGLIFGIGTGLFIIIVLWTITVLLSLAFSRVDSLRPVAGVLVLVTTIITIILVLYPREGAIPEAVDVVVTDHTFWGRVAMLAGMGLFTMLSLLFMLVFHWTDPVIARPIKSRRY
;
A
#
# COMPACT_ATOMS: atom_id res chain seq x y z
N MET A 1 3.05 3.94 -25.23
CA MET A 1 2.28 4.09 -23.97
C MET A 1 2.46 2.86 -23.11
N GLY A 2 3.16 2.94 -21.98
CA GLY A 2 3.28 1.80 -21.05
C GLY A 2 1.91 1.47 -20.45
N LEU A 3 1.31 0.38 -20.90
CA LEU A 3 0.10 -0.20 -20.33
C LEU A 3 0.54 -1.36 -19.46
N ILE A 4 0.22 -1.30 -18.17
CA ILE A 4 0.42 -2.41 -17.24
C ILE A 4 -0.92 -3.15 -17.17
N PHE A 5 -1.00 -4.38 -17.68
CA PHE A 5 -2.26 -5.16 -17.79
C PHE A 5 -3.38 -4.47 -18.59
N GLY A 6 -3.06 -3.64 -19.59
CA GLY A 6 -4.07 -2.86 -20.32
C GLY A 6 -4.63 -1.66 -19.53
N ILE A 7 -4.13 -1.44 -18.30
CA ILE A 7 -4.41 -0.29 -17.47
C ILE A 7 -3.24 0.70 -17.64
N GLY A 8 -3.54 2.00 -17.76
CA GLY A 8 -2.50 3.01 -17.84
C GLY A 8 -1.58 2.94 -16.61
N THR A 9 -0.26 2.99 -16.81
CA THR A 9 0.75 2.94 -15.73
C THR A 9 0.44 3.86 -14.55
N GLY A 10 -0.08 5.07 -14.83
CA GLY A 10 -0.46 6.03 -13.78
C GLY A 10 -1.59 5.51 -12.87
N LEU A 11 -2.63 4.89 -13.43
CA LEU A 11 -3.73 4.34 -12.64
C LEU A 11 -3.28 3.13 -11.81
N PHE A 12 -2.43 2.27 -12.38
CA PHE A 12 -1.85 1.15 -11.63
C PHE A 12 -1.06 1.64 -10.41
N ILE A 13 -0.24 2.68 -10.57
CA ILE A 13 0.51 3.30 -9.47
C ILE A 13 -0.43 3.87 -8.39
N ILE A 14 -1.50 4.57 -8.79
CA ILE A 14 -2.49 5.14 -7.86
C ILE A 14 -3.15 4.03 -7.03
N ILE A 15 -3.57 2.93 -7.66
CA ILE A 15 -4.24 1.81 -6.97
C ILE A 15 -3.31 1.18 -5.92
N VAL A 16 -2.06 0.89 -6.29
CA VAL A 16 -1.07 0.31 -5.37
C VAL A 16 -0.78 1.26 -4.21
N LEU A 17 -0.57 2.55 -4.52
CA LEU A 17 -0.28 3.58 -3.52
C LEU A 17 -1.42 3.67 -2.49
N TRP A 18 -2.66 3.79 -2.94
CA TRP A 18 -3.82 3.89 -2.04
C TRP A 18 -4.04 2.62 -1.21
N THR A 19 -3.78 1.44 -1.79
CA THR A 19 -3.88 0.17 -1.06
C THR A 19 -2.92 0.17 0.14
N ILE A 20 -1.66 0.54 -0.07
CA ILE A 20 -0.64 0.61 1.00
C ILE A 20 -1.03 1.66 2.05
N THR A 21 -1.48 2.84 1.62
CA THR A 21 -1.86 3.94 2.51
C THR A 21 -3.01 3.56 3.45
N VAL A 22 -4.06 2.91 2.93
CA VAL A 22 -5.20 2.48 3.75
C VAL A 22 -4.77 1.44 4.77
N LEU A 23 -3.91 0.49 4.37
CA LEU A 23 -3.42 -0.56 5.26
C LEU A 23 -2.57 -0.01 6.40
N LEU A 24 -1.65 0.90 6.10
CA LEU A 24 -0.82 1.58 7.10
C LEU A 24 -1.66 2.47 8.02
N SER A 25 -2.67 3.16 7.47
CA SER A 25 -3.60 3.97 8.27
C SER A 25 -4.37 3.11 9.27
N LEU A 26 -4.86 1.94 8.85
CA LEU A 26 -5.53 0.98 9.73
C LEU A 26 -4.60 0.50 10.85
N ALA A 27 -3.34 0.18 10.51
CA ALA A 27 -2.33 -0.24 11.48
C ALA A 27 -2.05 0.84 12.53
N PHE A 28 -1.86 2.10 12.10
CA PHE A 28 -1.53 3.21 13.00
C PHE A 28 -2.72 3.71 13.83
N SER A 29 -3.95 3.51 13.37
CA SER A 29 -5.16 3.88 14.12
C SER A 29 -5.30 3.17 15.48
N ARG A 30 -4.64 2.01 15.63
CA ARG A 30 -4.66 1.15 16.83
C ARG A 30 -3.76 1.66 17.95
N VAL A 31 -2.77 2.47 17.64
CA VAL A 31 -1.85 3.05 18.62
C VAL A 31 -2.28 4.49 18.85
N ASP A 32 -2.75 4.83 20.05
CA ASP A 32 -3.25 6.18 20.35
C ASP A 32 -2.22 7.28 20.02
N SER A 33 -0.92 6.97 20.21
CA SER A 33 0.18 7.87 19.86
C SER A 33 0.39 8.04 18.34
N LEU A 34 -0.02 7.08 17.51
CA LEU A 34 0.20 7.09 16.05
C LEU A 34 -1.08 7.38 15.26
N ARG A 35 -2.23 7.52 15.91
CA ARG A 35 -3.47 8.02 15.29
C ARG A 35 -3.28 9.29 14.45
N PRO A 36 -2.54 10.33 14.88
CA PRO A 36 -2.32 11.50 14.01
C PRO A 36 -1.45 11.17 12.79
N VAL A 37 -0.55 10.19 12.89
CA VAL A 37 0.32 9.75 11.77
C VAL A 37 -0.51 9.11 10.66
N ALA A 38 -1.58 8.37 11.00
CA ALA A 38 -2.52 7.82 10.02
C ALA A 38 -3.17 8.92 9.16
N GLY A 39 -3.57 10.04 9.80
CA GLY A 39 -4.13 11.20 9.11
C GLY A 39 -3.13 11.88 8.17
N VAL A 40 -1.89 12.07 8.63
CA VAL A 40 -0.80 12.63 7.81
C VAL A 40 -0.50 11.74 6.60
N LEU A 41 -0.50 10.42 6.77
CA LEU A 41 -0.22 9.46 5.71
C LEU A 41 -1.26 9.55 4.58
N VAL A 42 -2.55 9.63 4.93
CA VAL A 42 -3.63 9.83 3.96
C VAL A 42 -3.48 11.18 3.25
N LEU A 43 -3.16 12.24 3.99
CA LEU A 43 -2.99 13.58 3.43
C LEU A 43 -1.84 13.64 2.41
N VAL A 44 -0.68 13.07 2.75
CA VAL A 44 0.49 12.97 1.84
C VAL A 44 0.13 12.18 0.58
N THR A 45 -0.56 11.04 0.74
CA THR A 45 -0.98 10.20 -0.39
C THR A 45 -1.93 10.94 -1.32
N THR A 46 -2.83 11.74 -0.74
CA THR A 46 -3.78 12.56 -1.49
C THR A 46 -3.06 13.65 -2.28
N ILE A 47 -2.07 14.32 -1.68
CA ILE A 47 -1.23 15.32 -2.38
C ILE A 47 -0.48 14.67 -3.54
N ILE A 48 0.14 13.50 -3.33
CA ILE A 48 0.83 12.76 -4.39
C ILE A 48 -0.14 12.42 -5.53
N THR A 49 -1.36 11.99 -5.21
CA THR A 49 -2.39 11.68 -6.20
C THR A 49 -2.79 12.91 -7.01
N ILE A 50 -2.98 14.06 -6.34
CA ILE A 50 -3.27 15.34 -7.00
C ILE A 50 -2.14 15.72 -7.95
N ILE A 51 -0.88 15.63 -7.51
CA ILE A 51 0.27 15.90 -8.36
C ILE A 51 0.26 14.95 -9.57
N LEU A 52 0.08 13.64 -9.36
CA LEU A 52 0.10 12.66 -10.45
C LEU A 52 -1.00 12.89 -11.49
N VAL A 53 -2.19 13.34 -11.04
CA VAL A 53 -3.35 13.59 -11.90
C VAL A 53 -3.24 14.92 -12.63
N LEU A 54 -2.74 15.97 -11.95
CA LEU A 54 -2.61 17.31 -12.51
C LEU A 54 -1.32 17.51 -13.31
N TYR A 55 -0.32 16.64 -13.15
CA TYR A 55 0.93 16.72 -13.89
C TYR A 55 0.64 16.52 -15.39
N PRO A 56 0.86 17.55 -16.24
CA PRO A 56 0.58 17.45 -17.65
C PRO A 56 1.48 16.38 -18.27
N ARG A 57 0.86 15.32 -18.80
CA ARG A 57 1.56 14.23 -19.47
C ARG A 57 1.93 14.69 -20.88
N GLU A 58 3.17 15.12 -21.06
CA GLU A 58 3.73 15.30 -22.41
C GLU A 58 3.84 13.92 -23.10
N GLY A 59 3.36 13.83 -24.34
CA GLY A 59 3.47 12.61 -25.15
C GLY A 59 2.16 11.84 -25.41
N ALA A 60 1.04 12.53 -25.61
CA ALA A 60 -0.24 11.92 -26.05
C ALA A 60 -0.25 11.42 -27.51
N ILE A 61 0.91 11.27 -28.15
CA ILE A 61 1.03 10.72 -29.51
C ILE A 61 1.30 9.22 -29.37
N PRO A 62 0.42 8.35 -29.89
CA PRO A 62 0.65 6.92 -29.82
C PRO A 62 1.81 6.54 -30.75
N GLU A 63 2.97 6.23 -30.18
CA GLU A 63 4.01 5.50 -30.91
C GLU A 63 3.50 4.10 -31.27
N ALA A 64 3.80 3.69 -32.51
CA ALA A 64 3.43 2.40 -33.05
C ALA A 64 3.91 1.29 -32.11
N VAL A 65 2.97 0.42 -31.74
CA VAL A 65 3.23 -0.71 -30.84
C VAL A 65 4.12 -1.70 -31.61
N ASP A 66 5.41 -1.70 -31.28
CA ASP A 66 6.27 -2.81 -31.66
C ASP A 66 5.71 -4.08 -31.02
N VAL A 67 5.35 -5.04 -31.86
CA VAL A 67 4.77 -6.32 -31.46
C VAL A 67 5.90 -7.17 -30.89
N VAL A 68 6.33 -6.85 -29.67
CA VAL A 68 7.29 -7.66 -28.93
C VAL A 68 6.58 -8.94 -28.53
N VAL A 69 7.04 -10.06 -29.08
CA VAL A 69 6.58 -11.41 -28.74
C VAL A 69 6.83 -11.61 -27.24
N THR A 70 5.79 -11.38 -26.45
CA THR A 70 5.83 -11.51 -25.00
C THR A 70 5.32 -12.90 -24.66
N ASP A 71 6.12 -13.66 -23.90
CA ASP A 71 5.77 -15.00 -23.43
C ASP A 71 4.36 -14.98 -22.81
N HIS A 72 3.43 -15.80 -23.29
CA HIS A 72 2.01 -15.74 -22.89
C HIS A 72 1.81 -15.92 -21.37
N THR A 73 2.77 -16.57 -20.71
CA THR A 73 2.74 -16.82 -19.26
C THR A 73 3.36 -15.71 -18.41
N PHE A 74 3.99 -14.71 -19.04
CA PHE A 74 4.66 -13.60 -18.35
C PHE A 74 3.71 -12.85 -17.42
N TRP A 75 2.50 -12.54 -17.90
CA TRP A 75 1.49 -11.82 -17.14
C TRP A 75 0.97 -12.60 -15.93
N GLY A 76 0.78 -13.92 -16.07
CA GLY A 76 0.38 -14.78 -14.96
C GLY A 76 1.42 -14.78 -13.85
N ARG A 77 2.71 -14.85 -14.20
CA ARG A 77 3.81 -14.81 -13.23
C ARG A 77 3.93 -13.45 -12.54
N VAL A 78 3.82 -12.36 -13.28
CA VAL A 78 3.88 -11.00 -12.71
C VAL A 78 2.70 -10.75 -11.78
N ALA A 79 1.49 -11.17 -12.16
CA ALA A 79 0.31 -11.06 -11.31
C ALA A 79 0.43 -11.92 -10.04
N MET A 80 0.92 -13.16 -10.15
CA MET A 80 1.20 -14.01 -9.00
C MET A 80 2.25 -13.40 -8.08
N LEU A 81 3.36 -12.91 -8.61
CA LEU A 81 4.43 -12.26 -7.83
C LEU A 81 3.93 -10.99 -7.14
N ALA A 82 3.17 -10.15 -7.83
CA ALA A 82 2.59 -8.94 -7.26
C ALA A 82 1.59 -9.28 -6.13
N GLY A 83 0.72 -10.25 -6.35
CA GLY A 83 -0.21 -10.75 -5.33
C GLY A 83 0.52 -11.31 -4.12
N MET A 84 1.49 -12.20 -4.33
CA MET A 84 2.32 -12.77 -3.26
C MET A 84 3.05 -11.68 -2.47
N GLY A 85 3.64 -10.70 -3.15
CA GLY A 85 4.31 -9.57 -2.50
C GLY A 85 3.34 -8.75 -1.64
N LEU A 86 2.15 -8.46 -2.16
CA LEU A 86 1.11 -7.72 -1.45
C LEU A 86 0.64 -8.47 -0.20
N PHE A 87 0.31 -9.76 -0.33
CA PHE A 87 -0.12 -10.57 0.81
C PHE A 87 0.99 -10.76 1.85
N THR A 88 2.25 -10.87 1.42
CA THR A 88 3.40 -10.92 2.32
C THR A 88 3.51 -9.62 3.12
N MET A 89 3.41 -8.47 2.45
CA MET A 89 3.44 -7.16 3.08
C MET A 89 2.26 -6.99 4.07
N LEU A 90 1.07 -7.45 3.68
CA LEU A 90 -0.14 -7.45 4.50
C LEU A 90 0.05 -8.28 5.78
N SER A 91 0.56 -9.51 5.62
CA SER A 91 0.80 -10.44 6.73
C SER A 91 1.83 -9.88 7.70
N LEU A 92 2.89 -9.25 7.19
CA LEU A 92 3.93 -8.66 8.02
C LEU A 92 3.38 -7.48 8.83
N LEU A 93 2.55 -6.64 8.21
CA LEU A 93 1.82 -5.57 8.92
C LEU A 93 0.90 -6.12 10.00
N PHE A 94 0.10 -7.14 9.70
CA PHE A 94 -0.79 -7.75 10.68
C PHE A 94 -0.03 -8.39 11.83
N MET A 95 1.07 -9.10 11.56
CA MET A 95 1.92 -9.66 12.62
C MET A 95 2.48 -8.56 13.53
N LEU A 96 2.96 -7.46 12.96
CA LEU A 96 3.48 -6.33 13.72
C LEU A 96 2.40 -5.74 14.64
N VAL A 97 1.20 -5.48 14.10
CA VAL A 97 0.09 -4.80 14.80
C VAL A 97 -0.60 -5.69 15.83
N PHE A 98 -0.77 -6.97 15.54
CA PHE A 98 -1.58 -7.85 16.37
C PHE A 98 -0.77 -8.72 17.32
N HIS A 99 0.52 -8.94 17.07
CA HIS A 99 1.32 -9.85 17.90
C HIS A 99 2.53 -9.16 18.54
N TRP A 100 3.15 -8.18 17.87
CA TRP A 100 4.34 -7.53 18.42
C TRP A 100 4.04 -6.29 19.27
N THR A 101 2.91 -5.63 19.02
CA THR A 101 2.50 -4.44 19.79
C THR A 101 1.52 -4.74 20.92
N ASP A 102 1.31 -6.02 21.28
CA ASP A 102 0.47 -6.35 22.43
C ASP A 102 1.10 -5.78 23.72
N PRO A 103 0.37 -4.91 24.46
CA PRO A 103 0.91 -4.28 25.64
C PRO A 103 1.10 -5.33 26.74
N VAL A 104 2.35 -5.48 27.21
CA VAL A 104 2.65 -6.31 28.39
C VAL A 104 2.18 -5.56 29.63
N ILE A 105 0.91 -5.75 29.99
CA ILE A 105 0.32 -5.15 31.19
C ILE A 105 0.81 -5.92 32.42
N ALA A 106 1.51 -5.23 33.32
CA ALA A 106 1.90 -5.81 34.60
C ALA A 106 0.65 -6.17 35.43
N ARG A 107 0.65 -7.34 36.08
CA ARG A 107 -0.45 -7.75 36.97
C ARG A 107 -0.63 -6.70 38.08
N PRO A 108 -1.86 -6.25 38.37
CA PRO A 108 -2.09 -5.27 39.41
C PRO A 108 -1.64 -5.84 40.77
N ILE A 109 -0.82 -5.07 41.50
CA ILE A 109 -0.39 -5.40 42.85
C ILE A 109 -1.64 -5.41 43.74
N LYS A 110 -2.04 -6.61 44.20
CA LYS A 110 -3.07 -6.75 45.23
C LYS A 110 -2.48 -6.22 46.54
N SER A 111 -2.76 -4.96 46.85
CA SER A 111 -2.53 -4.42 48.19
C SER A 111 -3.49 -5.13 49.14
N ARG A 112 -2.96 -6.10 49.89
CA ARG A 112 -3.67 -6.72 51.00
C ARG A 112 -3.69 -5.67 52.11
N ARG A 113 -4.79 -4.91 52.18
CA ARG A 113 -5.08 -4.04 53.32
C ARG A 113 -5.25 -4.93 54.54
N TYR A 114 -4.31 -4.81 55.48
CA TYR A 114 -4.41 -5.38 56.83
C TYR A 114 -5.44 -4.62 57.65
#